data_AF-A0A6V7KEG0-F1
#
_entry.id   AF-A0A6V7KEG0-F1
#
_cell.length_a   1.000
_cell.length_b   1.000
_cell.length_c   1.000
_cell.angle_alpha   90.00
_cell.angle_beta   90.00
_cell.angle_gamma   90.00
#
_symmetry.space_group_name_H-M   'P 1'
#
loop_
_entity.id
_entity.type
_entity.pdbx_description
1 polymer ?
#
loop_
_entity_poly.entity_id
_entity_poly.type
_entity_poly.pdbx_seq_one_letter_code
_entity_poly.pdbx_strand_id
1 'polypeptide(L)'
;AQIAGKISLHQFKLALRLGDPLLVSRCKLYAALSLIQQNKLKIPKLIIPEIHSYAIKSRDKQLRKMCLGIWAKLKYQNSLIKQSRRGLSR
;
A
#
# COMPACT_ATOMS: atom_id res chain seq x y z
N ALA A 1 -8.04 12.07 9.55
CA ALA A 1 -7.84 10.65 9.17
C ALA A 1 -9.14 9.86 8.93
N GLN A 2 -10.25 10.14 9.65
CA GLN A 2 -11.50 9.36 9.54
C GLN A 2 -12.26 9.51 8.21
N ILE A 3 -12.14 10.66 7.52
CA ILE A 3 -12.83 10.92 6.25
C ILE A 3 -12.23 10.08 5.09
N ALA A 4 -10.90 9.94 5.06
CA ALA A 4 -10.21 9.15 4.03
C ALA A 4 -10.53 7.64 4.09
N GLY A 5 -10.80 7.12 5.30
CA GLY A 5 -11.23 5.73 5.49
C GLY A 5 -12.63 5.47 4.93
N LYS A 6 -13.59 6.36 5.16
CA LYS A 6 -14.96 6.25 4.62
C LYS A 6 -15.00 6.37 3.09
N ILE A 7 -14.23 7.30 2.52
CA ILE A 7 -14.09 7.44 1.05
C ILE A 7 -13.44 6.18 0.44
N SER A 8 -12.42 5.62 1.09
CA SER A 8 -11.77 4.38 0.62
C SER A 8 -12.72 3.19 0.57
N LEU A 9 -13.60 3.04 1.57
CA LEU A 9 -14.57 1.92 1.59
C LEU A 9 -15.66 2.06 0.53
N HIS A 10 -16.12 3.28 0.26
CA HIS A 10 -17.14 3.52 -0.76
C HIS A 10 -16.59 3.29 -2.17
N GLN A 11 -15.38 3.81 -2.45
CA GLN A 11 -14.67 3.56 -3.71
C GLN A 11 -14.33 2.07 -3.90
N PHE A 12 -13.97 1.38 -2.82
CA PHE A 12 -13.72 -0.05 -2.85
C PHE A 12 -14.98 -0.87 -3.14
N LYS A 13 -16.13 -0.54 -2.51
CA LYS A 13 -17.41 -1.20 -2.81
C LYS A 13 -17.87 -0.92 -4.24
N LEU A 14 -17.64 0.27 -4.76
CA LEU A 14 -17.97 0.62 -6.15
C LEU A 14 -17.07 -0.15 -7.14
N ALA A 15 -15.77 -0.25 -6.84
CA ALA A 15 -14.81 -1.03 -7.63
C ALA A 15 -15.17 -2.51 -7.72
N LEU A 16 -15.55 -3.10 -6.58
CA LEU A 16 -16.00 -4.49 -6.52
C LEU A 16 -17.29 -4.70 -7.33
N ARG A 17 -18.19 -3.71 -7.37
CA ARG A 17 -19.43 -3.76 -8.16
C ARG A 17 -19.21 -3.57 -9.67
N LEU A 18 -18.19 -2.81 -10.06
CA LEU A 18 -17.82 -2.57 -11.46
C LEU A 18 -16.92 -3.66 -12.06
N GLY A 19 -16.32 -4.51 -11.23
CA GLY A 19 -15.46 -5.61 -11.69
C GLY A 19 -14.10 -5.16 -12.26
N ASP A 20 -13.68 -3.90 -12.04
CA ASP A 20 -12.41 -3.38 -12.57
C ASP A 20 -11.22 -3.78 -11.67
N PRO A 21 -10.36 -4.72 -12.12
CA PRO A 21 -9.25 -5.20 -11.31
C PRO A 21 -8.17 -4.12 -11.07
N LEU A 22 -8.11 -3.07 -11.90
CA LEU A 22 -7.21 -1.94 -11.68
C LEU A 22 -7.65 -1.12 -10.47
N LEU A 23 -8.95 -0.88 -10.33
CA LEU A 23 -9.49 -0.11 -9.21
C LEU A 23 -9.33 -0.87 -7.88
N VAL A 24 -9.58 -2.19 -7.89
CA VAL A 24 -9.29 -3.06 -6.75
C VAL A 24 -7.82 -3.00 -6.35
N SER A 25 -6.90 -3.02 -7.33
CA SER A 25 -5.46 -2.89 -7.10
C SER A 25 -5.10 -1.56 -6.45
N ARG A 26 -5.67 -0.44 -6.91
CA ARG A 26 -5.46 0.88 -6.29
C ARG A 26 -5.96 0.93 -4.85
N CYS A 27 -7.14 0.40 -4.57
CA CYS A 27 -7.68 0.34 -3.20
C CYS A 27 -6.78 -0.47 -2.27
N LYS A 28 -6.28 -1.63 -2.73
CA LYS A 28 -5.32 -2.44 -1.95
C LYS A 28 -4.02 -1.66 -1.66
N LEU A 29 -3.52 -0.88 -2.62
CA LEU A 29 -2.36 -0.01 -2.40
C LEU A 29 -2.63 1.10 -1.36
N TYR A 30 -3.80 1.74 -1.38
CA TYR A 30 -4.17 2.71 -0.36
C TYR A 30 -4.30 2.08 1.04
N ALA A 31 -4.88 0.89 1.12
CA ALA A 31 -4.93 0.13 2.37
C ALA A 31 -3.51 -0.21 2.88
N ALA A 32 -2.62 -0.67 1.99
CA ALA A 32 -1.23 -0.93 2.33
C ALA A 32 -0.52 0.33 2.84
N LEU A 33 -0.76 1.49 2.23
CA LEU A 33 -0.22 2.77 2.70
C LEU A 33 -0.72 3.14 4.10
N SER A 34 -2.02 2.96 4.39
CA SER A 34 -2.58 3.20 5.72
C SER A 34 -1.97 2.28 6.78
N LEU A 35 -1.71 1.01 6.44
CA LEU A 35 -1.04 0.07 7.32
C LEU A 35 0.41 0.48 7.59
N ILE A 36 1.14 0.96 6.59
CA ILE A 36 2.51 1.48 6.76
C ILE A 36 2.51 2.65 7.75
N GLN A 37 1.57 3.59 7.63
CA GLN A 37 1.43 4.72 8.55
C GLN A 37 1.17 4.29 10.00
N GLN A 38 0.48 3.16 10.19
CA GLN A 38 0.24 2.56 11.50
C GLN A 38 1.39 1.66 11.99
N ASN A 39 2.57 1.69 11.34
CA ASN A 39 3.70 0.78 11.60
C ASN A 39 3.41 -0.71 11.37
N LYS A 40 2.31 -1.06 10.70
CA LYS A 40 1.92 -2.44 10.37
C LYS A 40 2.51 -2.84 9.02
N LEU A 41 3.76 -3.32 9.03
CA LEU A 41 4.52 -3.57 7.80
C LEU A 41 4.37 -4.99 7.21
N LYS A 42 3.76 -5.94 7.91
CA LYS A 42 3.65 -7.34 7.46
C LYS A 42 2.83 -7.48 6.17
N ILE A 43 1.60 -6.98 6.19
CA ILE A 43 0.66 -7.07 5.06
C ILE A 43 1.13 -6.27 3.83
N PRO A 44 1.59 -5.00 3.97
CA PRO A 44 2.13 -4.25 2.84
C PRO A 44 3.29 -4.94 2.10
N LYS A 45 4.15 -5.68 2.82
CA LYS A 45 5.26 -6.45 2.20
C LYS A 45 4.78 -7.55 1.26
N LEU A 46 3.59 -8.10 1.48
CA LEU A 46 3.00 -9.16 0.64
C LEU A 46 2.20 -8.56 -0.52
N ILE A 47 1.36 -7.55 -0.24
CA ILE A 47 0.42 -6.98 -1.21
C ILE A 47 1.14 -6.18 -2.31
N ILE A 48 2.17 -5.39 -1.96
CA ILE A 48 2.80 -4.49 -2.95
C ILE A 48 3.47 -5.27 -4.10
N PRO A 49 4.26 -6.35 -3.85
CA PRO A 49 4.83 -7.16 -4.93
C PRO A 49 3.78 -7.81 -5.85
N GLU A 50 2.68 -8.32 -5.28
CA GLU A 50 1.58 -8.93 -6.05
C GLU A 50 0.98 -7.91 -7.04
N ILE A 51 0.66 -6.71 -6.55
CA ILE A 51 0.07 -5.65 -7.38
C ILE A 51 1.09 -5.12 -8.37
N HIS A 52 2.38 -5.05 -8.01
CA HIS A 52 3.44 -4.65 -8.94
C HIS A 52 3.58 -5.65 -10.10
N SER A 53 3.54 -6.96 -9.83
CA SER A 53 3.55 -8.00 -10.86
C SER A 53 2.34 -7.88 -11.79
N TYR A 54 1.15 -7.65 -11.21
CA TYR A 54 -0.05 -7.38 -11.99
C TYR A 54 0.09 -6.13 -12.86
N ALA A 55 0.65 -5.03 -12.33
CA ALA A 55 0.88 -3.79 -13.06
C ALA A 55 1.92 -3.91 -14.19
N ILE A 56 2.87 -4.83 -14.08
CA ILE A 56 3.77 -5.18 -15.19
C ILE A 56 2.95 -5.87 -16.29
N LYS A 57 2.16 -6.88 -15.93
CA LYS A 57 1.33 -7.66 -16.89
C LYS A 57 0.29 -6.80 -17.61
N SER A 58 -0.40 -5.92 -16.88
CA SER A 58 -1.41 -5.01 -17.45
C SER A 58 -0.81 -3.80 -18.17
N ARG A 59 0.53 -3.67 -18.20
CA ARG A 59 1.26 -2.53 -18.76
C ARG A 59 0.89 -1.15 -18.16
N ASP A 60 0.20 -1.12 -17.02
CA ASP A 60 -0.21 0.13 -16.35
C ASP A 60 1.00 0.82 -15.69
N LYS A 61 1.48 1.89 -16.34
CA LYS A 61 2.60 2.72 -15.86
C LYS A 61 2.26 3.47 -14.56
N GLN A 62 1.01 3.89 -14.36
CA GLN A 62 0.62 4.64 -13.16
C GLN A 62 0.59 3.72 -11.94
N LEU A 63 0.02 2.52 -12.09
CA LEU A 63 -0.05 1.54 -11.00
C LEU A 63 1.35 1.08 -10.56
N ARG A 64 2.28 0.92 -11.52
CA ARG A 64 3.70 0.66 -11.21
C ARG A 64 4.33 1.78 -10.39
N LYS A 65 4.14 3.05 -10.79
CA LYS A 65 4.66 4.21 -10.05
C LYS A 65 4.12 4.26 -8.62
N MET A 66 2.83 3.97 -8.43
CA MET A 66 2.22 3.89 -7.09
C MET A 66 2.88 2.81 -6.23
N CYS A 67 3.09 1.60 -6.78
CA CYS A 67 3.76 0.51 -6.07
C CYS A 67 5.16 0.92 -5.60
N LEU A 68 5.96 1.52 -6.49
CA LEU A 68 7.31 1.97 -6.18
C LEU A 68 7.33 3.04 -5.07
N GLY A 69 6.44 4.03 -5.14
CA GLY A 69 6.34 5.08 -4.13
C GLY A 69 5.96 4.53 -2.75
N ILE A 70 4.99 3.61 -2.70
CA ILE A 70 4.56 2.99 -1.44
C ILE A 70 5.66 2.05 -0.90
N TRP A 71 6.37 1.34 -1.76
CA TRP A 71 7.51 0.50 -1.37
C TRP A 71 8.66 1.32 -0.77
N ALA A 72 8.97 2.48 -1.34
CA ALA A 72 9.95 3.40 -0.76
C ALA A 72 9.53 3.84 0.65
N LYS A 73 8.24 4.18 0.83
CA LYS A 73 7.69 4.52 2.15
C LYS A 73 7.78 3.36 3.15
N LEU A 74 7.49 2.14 2.72
CA LEU A 74 7.63 0.94 3.54
C LEU A 74 9.07 0.74 4.02
N LYS A 75 10.04 0.87 3.10
CA LYS A 75 11.47 0.75 3.41
C LYS A 75 11.90 1.80 4.44
N TYR A 76 11.50 3.05 4.24
CA TYR A 76 11.78 4.14 5.17
C TYR A 76 11.18 3.89 6.56
N GLN A 77 9.92 3.48 6.64
CA GLN A 77 9.30 3.16 7.93
C GLN A 77 10.03 2.00 8.64
N ASN A 78 10.46 0.99 7.88
CA ASN A 78 11.22 -0.13 8.41
C ASN A 78 12.62 0.29 8.90
N SER A 79 13.27 1.26 8.26
CA SER A 79 14.55 1.81 8.75
C SER A 79 14.37 2.61 10.03
N LEU A 80 13.31 3.41 10.14
CA LEU A 80 13.00 4.15 11.37
C LEU A 80 12.77 3.21 12.56
N ILE A 81 11.98 2.14 12.37
CA ILE A 81 11.75 1.12 13.41
C ILE A 81 13.07 0.46 13.83
N LYS A 82 13.95 0.14 12.87
CA LYS A 82 15.27 -0.43 13.16
C LYS A 82 16.17 0.52 13.94
N GLN A 83 16.16 1.81 13.62
CA GLN A 83 16.93 2.84 14.34
C GLN A 83 16.42 3.01 15.78
N SER A 84 15.10 3.10 15.97
CA SER A 84 14.49 3.16 17.30
C SER A 84 14.88 1.95 18.17
N ARG A 85 14.86 0.74 17.61
CA ARG A 85 15.31 -0.47 18.32
C ARG A 85 16.79 -0.45 18.70
N ARG A 86 17.66 0.11 17.85
CA ARG A 86 19.10 0.24 18.14
C ARG A 86 19.40 1.30 19.20
N GLY A 87 18.55 2.33 19.32
CA GLY A 87 18.66 3.34 20.37
C GLY A 87 18.20 2.86 21.75
N LEU A 88 17.32 1.85 21.81
CA LEU A 88 16.83 1.23 23.06
C LEU A 88 17.78 0.17 23.66
N SER A 89 18.89 -0.16 22.99
CA SER A 89 19.91 -1.09 23.50
C SER A 89 21.20 -0.38 23.96
N ARG A 90 21.10 0.92 24.29
CA ARG A 90 22.17 1.69 24.93
C ARG A 90 21.72 2.17 26.30
#